data_AF-A0A8S3I134-F1
#
_entry.id   AF-A0A8S3I134-F1
#
_cell.length_a   1.000
_cell.length_b   1.000
_cell.length_c   1.000
_cell.angle_alpha   90.00
_cell.angle_beta   90.00
_cell.angle_gamma   90.00
#
_symmetry.space_group_name_H-M   'P 1'
#
loop_
_entity.id
_entity.type
_entity.pdbx_description
1 polymer ?
#
loop_
_entity_poly.entity_id
_entity_poly.type
_entity_poly.pdbx_seq_one_letter_code
_entity_poly.pdbx_strand_id
1 'polypeptide(L)'
;MPRGQNAAPTVEQINKDRITLLSEQYWASYALQRRAYDRLVVDEIYIKELLGTNFNLRRIVLLEFSQYLENFLWPNLNPDQCSPYHVMSVCVMVNEKFRERVQPWDAINLHPEHFGRFFARVMHLSLEGDELSIREQTILIMFLDHCFNSLVSI
;
A
#
# COMPACT_ATOMS: atom_id res chain seq x y z
N MET A 1 10.77 35.12 -0.51
CA MET A 1 9.44 34.47 -0.58
C MET A 1 9.27 33.64 0.68
N PRO A 2 8.16 33.74 1.44
CA PRO A 2 8.02 32.97 2.66
C PRO A 2 7.72 31.50 2.33
N ARG A 3 8.47 30.60 2.96
CA ARG A 3 8.26 29.15 2.94
C ARG A 3 6.89 28.84 3.52
N GLY A 4 5.99 28.26 2.73
CA GLY A 4 4.70 27.76 3.20
C GLY A 4 4.94 26.75 4.32
N GLN A 5 4.51 27.08 5.54
CA GLN A 5 4.56 26.20 6.69
C GLN A 5 3.68 24.98 6.39
N ASN A 6 4.29 23.79 6.42
CA ASN A 6 3.58 22.52 6.50
C ASN A 6 2.95 22.41 7.90
N ALA A 7 1.85 23.13 8.14
CA ALA A 7 1.06 22.95 9.35
C ALA A 7 0.53 21.51 9.38
N ALA A 8 0.68 20.84 10.51
CA ALA A 8 0.09 19.53 10.71
C ALA A 8 -1.44 19.66 10.60
N PRO A 9 -2.12 18.75 9.87
CA PRO A 9 -3.57 18.81 9.70
C PRO A 9 -4.28 18.68 11.05
N THR A 10 -5.40 19.38 11.21
CA THR A 10 -6.22 19.25 12.42
C THR A 10 -6.90 17.89 12.46
N VAL A 11 -7.27 17.43 13.66
CA VAL A 11 -8.02 16.17 13.85
C VAL A 11 -9.29 16.16 13.00
N GLU A 12 -9.96 17.30 12.86
CA GLU A 12 -11.16 17.43 12.03
C GLU A 12 -10.87 17.26 10.52
N GLN A 13 -9.72 17.73 10.04
CA GLN A 13 -9.30 17.52 8.65
C GLN A 13 -8.96 16.05 8.38
N ILE A 14 -8.36 15.36 9.35
CA ILE A 14 -8.08 13.92 9.25
C ILE A 14 -9.39 13.12 9.23
N ASN A 15 -10.35 13.43 10.11
CA ASN A 15 -11.63 12.72 10.15
C ASN A 15 -12.48 12.92 8.89
N LYS A 16 -12.29 14.05 8.19
CA LYS A 16 -12.93 14.30 6.89
C LYS A 16 -12.10 13.78 5.71
N ASP A 17 -10.90 13.24 5.96
CA ASP A 17 -10.06 12.70 4.91
C ASP A 17 -10.67 11.44 4.33
N ARG A 18 -10.60 11.34 3.02
CA ARG A 18 -11.18 10.23 2.28
C ARG A 18 -10.56 8.88 2.63
N ILE A 19 -9.26 8.80 2.88
CA ILE A 19 -8.61 7.54 3.30
C ILE A 19 -9.15 7.13 4.66
N THR A 20 -9.29 8.07 5.60
CA THR A 20 -9.84 7.80 6.92
C THR A 20 -11.28 7.27 6.82
N LEU A 21 -12.13 7.93 6.02
CA LEU A 21 -13.52 7.48 5.80
C LEU A 21 -13.59 6.09 5.14
N LEU A 22 -12.72 5.80 4.16
CA LEU A 22 -12.65 4.48 3.53
C LEU A 22 -12.17 3.42 4.54
N SER A 23 -11.18 3.76 5.37
CA SER A 23 -10.65 2.83 6.37
C SER A 23 -11.74 2.41 7.34
N GLU A 24 -12.52 3.34 7.88
CA GLU A 24 -13.64 3.07 8.79
C GLU A 24 -14.70 2.18 8.15
N GLN A 25 -14.92 2.31 6.85
CA GLN A 25 -15.91 1.51 6.13
C GLN A 25 -15.45 0.09 5.86
N TYR A 26 -14.15 -0.15 5.64
CA TYR A 26 -13.68 -1.40 5.05
C TYR A 26 -12.67 -2.18 5.90
N TRP A 27 -11.72 -1.53 6.59
CA TRP A 27 -10.60 -2.27 7.20
C TRP A 27 -10.18 -1.82 8.60
N ALA A 28 -10.53 -0.62 9.05
CA ALA A 28 -10.14 -0.09 10.36
C ALA A 28 -10.58 -1.03 11.48
N SER A 29 -9.64 -1.40 12.35
CA SER A 29 -9.84 -2.39 13.42
C SER A 29 -10.82 -1.91 14.50
N TYR A 30 -10.97 -0.59 14.67
CA TYR A 30 -11.88 0.01 15.64
C TYR A 30 -13.31 0.19 15.12
N ALA A 31 -13.59 -0.10 13.85
CA ALA A 31 -14.91 0.04 13.27
C ALA A 31 -15.86 -1.07 13.79
N LEU A 32 -17.05 -0.68 14.28
CA LEU A 32 -18.06 -1.61 14.82
C LEU A 32 -18.62 -2.56 13.75
N GLN A 33 -18.75 -2.08 12.51
CA GLN A 33 -19.20 -2.86 11.37
C GLN A 33 -18.39 -2.44 10.14
N ARG A 34 -17.83 -3.42 9.43
CA ARG A 34 -17.09 -3.22 8.19
C ARG A 34 -17.87 -3.81 7.03
N ARG A 35 -17.78 -3.16 5.88
CA ARG A 35 -18.26 -3.69 4.60
C ARG A 35 -17.40 -4.87 4.17
N ALA A 36 -17.96 -5.72 3.31
CA ALA A 36 -17.20 -6.78 2.66
C ALA A 36 -16.10 -6.17 1.77
N TYR A 37 -15.03 -6.95 1.55
CA TYR A 37 -13.96 -6.57 0.65
C TYR A 37 -14.48 -6.28 -0.76
N ASP A 38 -14.01 -5.17 -1.34
CA ASP A 38 -14.25 -4.80 -2.73
C ASP A 38 -12.92 -4.41 -3.37
N ARG A 39 -12.51 -5.15 -4.39
CA ARG A 39 -11.28 -4.91 -5.14
C ARG A 39 -11.24 -3.53 -5.80
N LEU A 40 -12.40 -2.96 -6.15
CA LEU A 40 -12.48 -1.65 -6.78
C LEU A 40 -12.04 -0.53 -5.83
N VAL A 41 -12.14 -0.75 -4.52
CA VAL A 41 -11.63 0.19 -3.52
C VAL A 41 -10.12 0.28 -3.57
N VAL A 42 -9.42 -0.85 -3.80
CA VAL A 42 -7.96 -0.87 -3.97
C VAL A 42 -7.55 -0.10 -5.22
N ASP A 43 -8.22 -0.38 -6.34
CA ASP A 43 -7.96 0.30 -7.61
C ASP A 43 -8.21 1.81 -7.49
N GLU A 44 -9.28 2.20 -6.80
CA GLU A 44 -9.64 3.61 -6.60
C GLU A 44 -8.65 4.34 -5.69
N ILE A 45 -8.19 3.71 -4.60
CA ILE A 45 -7.14 4.24 -3.72
C ILE A 45 -5.85 4.41 -4.51
N TYR A 46 -5.46 3.40 -5.28
CA TYR A 46 -4.26 3.48 -6.10
C TYR A 46 -4.34 4.64 -7.09
N ILE A 47 -5.39 4.71 -7.90
CA ILE A 47 -5.53 5.70 -8.97
C ILE A 47 -5.64 7.11 -8.39
N LYS A 48 -6.46 7.33 -7.36
CA LYS A 48 -6.77 8.67 -6.87
C LYS A 48 -5.81 9.16 -5.78
N GLU A 49 -5.39 8.28 -4.88
CA GLU A 49 -4.64 8.65 -3.69
C GLU A 49 -3.14 8.41 -3.83
N LEU A 50 -2.72 7.38 -4.56
CA LEU A 50 -1.30 7.10 -4.80
C LEU A 50 -0.83 7.72 -6.11
N LEU A 51 -1.27 7.19 -7.25
CA LEU A 51 -0.85 7.64 -8.58
C LEU A 51 -1.28 9.08 -8.86
N GLY A 52 -2.55 9.41 -8.61
CA GLY A 52 -3.12 10.74 -8.84
C GLY A 52 -2.49 11.86 -8.00
N THR A 53 -1.84 11.52 -6.89
CA THR A 53 -1.07 12.48 -6.07
C THR A 53 0.44 12.39 -6.30
N ASN A 54 0.87 11.60 -7.30
CA ASN A 54 2.27 11.30 -7.60
C ASN A 54 3.01 10.74 -6.38
N PHE A 55 2.41 9.73 -5.74
CA PHE A 55 2.91 9.04 -4.55
C PHE A 55 3.26 10.02 -3.43
N ASN A 56 2.31 10.91 -3.11
CA ASN A 56 2.49 11.90 -2.06
C ASN A 56 2.67 11.19 -0.71
N LEU A 57 3.76 11.55 -0.03
CA LEU A 57 4.14 10.97 1.25
C LEU A 57 3.02 10.97 2.30
N ARG A 58 2.26 12.07 2.40
CA ARG A 58 1.18 12.17 3.40
C ARG A 58 0.06 11.16 3.16
N ARG A 59 -0.25 10.85 1.90
CA ARG A 59 -1.28 9.84 1.57
C ARG A 59 -0.80 8.45 1.96
N ILE A 60 0.47 8.15 1.67
CA ILE A 60 1.10 6.87 2.00
C ILE A 60 1.14 6.65 3.52
N VAL A 61 1.61 7.64 4.27
CA VAL A 61 1.64 7.58 5.75
C VAL A 61 0.23 7.39 6.32
N LEU A 62 -0.79 8.04 5.73
CA LEU A 62 -2.17 7.89 6.21
C LEU A 62 -2.72 6.47 5.95
N LEU A 63 -2.38 5.86 4.80
CA LEU A 63 -2.72 4.46 4.51
C LEU A 63 -2.01 3.50 5.48
N GLU A 64 -0.72 3.70 5.73
CA GLU A 64 0.07 2.90 6.66
C GLU A 64 -0.50 2.99 8.09
N PHE A 65 -0.76 4.21 8.56
CA PHE A 65 -1.35 4.44 9.88
C PHE A 65 -2.72 3.78 10.03
N SER A 66 -3.51 3.73 8.95
CA SER A 66 -4.80 3.04 8.92
C SER A 66 -4.70 1.51 8.85
N GLN A 67 -3.48 0.95 8.82
CA GLN A 67 -3.19 -0.48 8.69
C GLN A 67 -3.74 -1.08 7.38
N TYR A 68 -3.56 -0.36 6.28
CA TYR A 68 -4.07 -0.75 4.97
C TYR A 68 -3.48 -2.07 4.46
N LEU A 69 -2.20 -2.34 4.74
CA LEU A 69 -1.54 -3.58 4.35
C LEU A 69 -2.12 -4.78 5.10
N GLU A 70 -2.15 -4.68 6.42
CA GLU A 70 -2.47 -5.75 7.37
C GLU A 70 -3.94 -6.12 7.33
N ASN A 71 -4.83 -5.13 7.19
CA ASN A 71 -6.25 -5.34 7.37
C ASN A 71 -7.03 -5.36 6.04
N PHE A 72 -6.44 -4.90 4.93
CA PHE A 72 -7.16 -4.82 3.65
C PHE A 72 -6.42 -5.45 2.48
N LEU A 73 -5.16 -5.11 2.24
CA LEU A 73 -4.46 -5.58 1.04
C LEU A 73 -4.06 -7.05 1.14
N TRP A 74 -3.32 -7.43 2.18
CA TRP A 74 -2.70 -8.75 2.26
C TRP A 74 -3.72 -9.87 2.52
N PRO A 75 -4.65 -9.76 3.49
CA PRO A 75 -5.61 -10.83 3.76
C PRO A 75 -6.62 -11.09 2.63
N ASN A 76 -6.83 -10.10 1.75
CA ASN A 76 -7.74 -10.21 0.61
C ASN A 76 -7.00 -10.40 -0.72
N LEU A 77 -5.68 -10.64 -0.68
CA LEU A 77 -4.90 -10.85 -1.88
C LEU A 77 -5.30 -12.17 -2.53
N ASN A 78 -5.80 -12.10 -3.76
CA ASN A 78 -5.91 -13.26 -4.64
C ASN A 78 -4.84 -13.16 -5.73
N PRO A 79 -3.71 -13.90 -5.64
CA PRO A 79 -2.60 -13.78 -6.58
C PRO A 79 -2.98 -14.06 -8.04
N ASP A 80 -4.04 -14.83 -8.28
CA ASP A 80 -4.47 -15.24 -9.62
C ASP A 80 -5.37 -14.18 -10.28
N GLN A 81 -5.94 -13.24 -9.49
CA GLN A 81 -6.92 -12.26 -9.96
C GLN A 81 -6.60 -10.82 -9.55
N CYS A 82 -5.48 -10.59 -8.87
CA CYS A 82 -5.12 -9.26 -8.39
C CYS A 82 -4.76 -8.33 -9.55
N SER A 83 -5.28 -7.09 -9.49
CA SER A 83 -4.95 -6.04 -10.43
C SER A 83 -3.49 -5.59 -10.24
N PRO A 84 -2.85 -5.01 -11.28
CA PRO A 84 -1.56 -4.33 -11.12
C PRO A 84 -1.59 -3.29 -10.00
N TYR A 85 -2.72 -2.61 -9.80
CA TYR A 85 -2.93 -1.62 -8.74
C TYR A 85 -2.85 -2.21 -7.34
N HIS A 86 -3.38 -3.43 -7.13
CA HIS A 86 -3.23 -4.14 -5.86
C HIS A 86 -1.77 -4.50 -5.61
N VAL A 87 -1.08 -5.03 -6.63
CA VAL A 87 0.33 -5.38 -6.51
C VAL A 87 1.19 -4.17 -6.15
N MET A 88 1.01 -3.08 -6.90
CA MET A 88 1.70 -1.82 -6.63
C MET A 88 1.38 -1.25 -5.25
N SER A 89 0.12 -1.30 -4.82
CA SER A 89 -0.27 -0.82 -3.48
C SER A 89 0.42 -1.59 -2.36
N VAL A 90 0.56 -2.91 -2.49
CA VAL A 90 1.32 -3.73 -1.53
C VAL A 90 2.79 -3.31 -1.52
N CYS A 91 3.43 -3.15 -2.69
CA CYS A 91 4.82 -2.70 -2.77
C CYS A 91 5.02 -1.32 -2.12
N VAL A 92 4.10 -0.38 -2.33
CA VAL A 92 4.15 0.94 -1.68
C VAL A 92 4.10 0.80 -0.15
N MET A 93 3.18 0.01 0.39
CA MET A 93 3.06 -0.15 1.85
C MET A 93 4.26 -0.88 2.46
N VAL A 94 4.81 -1.90 1.79
CA VAL A 94 6.01 -2.61 2.25
C VAL A 94 7.21 -1.66 2.28
N ASN A 95 7.43 -0.89 1.21
CA ASN A 95 8.51 0.09 1.14
C ASN A 95 8.35 1.18 2.20
N GLU A 96 7.13 1.61 2.49
CA GLU A 96 6.84 2.56 3.55
C GLU A 96 7.27 2.05 4.93
N LYS A 97 6.93 0.80 5.25
CA LYS A 97 7.32 0.17 6.51
C LYS A 97 8.84 0.09 6.64
N PHE A 98 9.54 -0.28 5.57
CA PHE A 98 11.00 -0.24 5.55
C PHE A 98 11.55 1.18 5.78
N ARG A 99 10.93 2.21 5.19
CA ARG A 99 11.34 3.60 5.41
C ARG A 99 11.19 4.03 6.88
N GLU A 100 10.11 3.59 7.53
CA GLU A 100 9.84 3.82 8.96
C GLU A 100 10.60 2.84 9.88
N ARG A 101 11.42 1.94 9.32
CA ARG A 101 12.19 0.90 10.03
C ARG A 101 11.31 -0.08 10.81
N VAL A 102 10.09 -0.29 10.33
CA VAL A 102 9.15 -1.31 10.83
C VAL A 102 9.24 -2.52 9.92
N GLN A 103 9.30 -3.72 10.49
CA GLN A 103 9.33 -4.96 9.71
C GLN A 103 7.93 -5.22 9.11
N PRO A 104 7.80 -5.36 7.78
CA PRO A 104 6.51 -5.64 7.15
C PRO A 104 6.09 -7.11 7.27
N TRP A 105 7.01 -7.98 7.66
CA TRP A 105 6.87 -9.44 7.57
C TRP A 105 5.80 -10.01 8.49
N ASP A 106 5.50 -9.34 9.62
CA ASP A 106 4.42 -9.78 10.52
C ASP A 106 3.07 -9.84 9.79
N ALA A 107 2.81 -8.89 8.87
CA ALA A 107 1.61 -8.87 8.05
C ALA A 107 1.62 -9.99 7.00
N ILE A 108 2.77 -10.15 6.33
CA ILE A 108 2.96 -11.11 5.25
C ILE A 108 2.84 -12.55 5.76
N ASN A 109 3.40 -12.82 6.94
CA ASN A 109 3.41 -14.13 7.60
C ASN A 109 2.03 -14.59 8.11
N LEU A 110 1.00 -13.74 8.06
CA LEU A 110 -0.39 -14.18 8.28
C LEU A 110 -0.90 -15.08 7.13
N HIS A 111 -0.43 -14.82 5.90
CA HIS A 111 -0.80 -15.57 4.69
C HIS A 111 0.44 -15.81 3.79
N PRO A 112 1.44 -16.55 4.28
CA PRO A 112 2.71 -16.73 3.58
C PRO A 112 2.56 -17.48 2.24
N GLU A 113 1.50 -18.28 2.09
CA GLU A 113 1.19 -19.02 0.87
C GLU A 113 0.94 -18.12 -0.36
N HIS A 114 0.59 -16.85 -0.14
CA HIS A 114 0.39 -15.89 -1.22
C HIS A 114 1.71 -15.29 -1.73
N PHE A 115 2.76 -15.29 -0.91
CA PHE A 115 3.99 -14.53 -1.19
C PHE A 115 4.70 -14.97 -2.46
N GLY A 116 4.89 -16.28 -2.68
CA GLY A 116 5.59 -16.77 -3.86
C GLY A 116 4.92 -16.34 -5.18
N ARG A 117 3.58 -16.39 -5.23
CA ARG A 117 2.81 -15.96 -6.41
C ARG A 117 2.79 -14.44 -6.54
N PHE A 118 2.65 -13.72 -5.44
CA PHE A 118 2.75 -12.26 -5.40
C PHE A 118 4.09 -11.78 -5.95
N PHE A 119 5.20 -12.38 -5.48
CA PHE A 119 6.54 -12.05 -5.93
C PHE A 119 6.71 -12.29 -7.44
N ALA A 120 6.17 -13.39 -7.96
CA ALA A 120 6.16 -13.64 -9.41
C ALA A 120 5.40 -12.55 -10.20
N ARG A 121 4.28 -12.03 -9.66
CA ARG A 121 3.55 -10.91 -10.27
C ARG A 121 4.34 -9.61 -10.25
N VAL A 122 5.05 -9.31 -9.15
CA VAL A 122 5.98 -8.16 -9.05
C VAL A 122 7.07 -8.25 -10.11
N MET A 123 7.69 -9.42 -10.26
CA MET A 123 8.73 -9.66 -11.27
C MET A 123 8.20 -9.46 -12.69
N HIS A 124 7.01 -9.97 -12.98
CA HIS A 124 6.37 -9.81 -14.28
C HIS A 124 6.07 -8.35 -14.60
N LEU A 125 5.45 -7.61 -13.66
CA LEU A 125 5.20 -6.17 -13.82
C LEU A 125 6.48 -5.35 -14.00
N SER A 126 7.59 -5.78 -13.36
CA SER A 126 8.89 -5.11 -13.51
C SER A 126 9.49 -5.27 -14.91
N LEU A 127 9.12 -6.33 -15.63
CA LEU A 127 9.58 -6.61 -16.99
C LEU A 127 8.66 -6.01 -18.06
N GLU A 128 7.36 -5.89 -17.79
CA GLU A 128 6.35 -5.30 -18.69
C GLU A 128 6.32 -3.75 -18.65
N GLY A 129 7.42 -3.12 -18.21
CA GLY A 129 7.48 -1.73 -17.74
C GLY A 129 7.12 -0.60 -18.71
N ASP A 130 6.70 -0.88 -19.94
CA ASP A 130 6.35 0.13 -20.95
C ASP A 130 5.09 0.96 -20.55
N GLU A 131 4.19 0.39 -19.75
CA GLU A 131 2.99 1.09 -19.26
C GLU A 131 3.19 1.77 -17.88
N LEU A 132 4.29 1.47 -17.19
CA LEU A 132 4.58 2.01 -15.85
C LEU A 132 5.42 3.27 -15.92
N SER A 133 5.07 4.27 -15.08
CA SER A 133 5.94 5.43 -14.90
C SER A 133 7.27 5.04 -14.23
N ILE A 134 8.30 5.87 -14.43
CA ILE A 134 9.61 5.70 -13.75
C ILE A 134 9.44 5.56 -12.23
N ARG A 135 8.45 6.25 -11.65
CA ARG A 135 8.20 6.21 -10.21
C ARG A 135 7.65 4.86 -9.77
N GLU A 136 6.73 4.29 -10.53
CA GLU A 136 6.19 2.95 -10.30
C GLU A 136 7.28 1.89 -10.45
N GLN A 137 8.12 1.98 -11.49
CA GLN A 137 9.27 1.10 -11.66
C GLN A 137 10.24 1.20 -10.47
N THR A 138 10.50 2.41 -9.96
CA THR A 138 11.34 2.61 -8.77
C THR A 138 10.74 1.92 -7.54
N ILE A 139 9.42 1.99 -7.35
CA ILE A 139 8.73 1.34 -6.23
C ILE A 139 8.89 -0.19 -6.30
N LEU A 140 8.75 -0.78 -7.49
CA LEU A 140 8.97 -2.21 -7.70
C LEU A 140 10.42 -2.60 -7.37
N ILE A 141 11.39 -1.85 -7.87
CA ILE A 141 12.82 -2.11 -7.63
C ILE A 141 13.16 -2.01 -6.14
N MET A 142 12.66 -0.99 -5.43
CA MET A 142 12.87 -0.86 -3.98
C MET A 142 12.28 -2.05 -3.22
N PHE A 143 11.08 -2.50 -3.61
CA PHE A 143 10.47 -3.67 -2.99
C PHE A 143 11.33 -4.92 -3.19
N LEU A 144 11.83 -5.14 -4.41
CA LEU A 144 12.72 -6.26 -4.71
C LEU A 144 14.02 -6.19 -3.92
N ASP A 145 14.65 -5.01 -3.82
CA ASP A 145 15.83 -4.79 -2.98
C ASP A 145 15.56 -5.18 -1.52
N HIS A 146 14.44 -4.74 -0.95
CA HIS A 146 14.04 -5.11 0.40
C HIS A 146 13.83 -6.62 0.57
N CYS A 147 13.24 -7.29 -0.42
CA CYS A 147 13.11 -8.75 -0.40
C CYS A 147 14.46 -9.46 -0.39
N PHE A 148 15.39 -9.06 -1.27
CA PHE A 148 16.72 -9.66 -1.32
C PHE A 148 17.55 -9.37 -0.06
N ASN A 149 17.35 -8.22 0.57
CA ASN A 149 17.99 -7.87 1.85
C ASN A 149 17.35 -8.57 3.06
N SER A 150 16.23 -9.28 2.89
CA SER A 150 15.47 -9.91 3.96
C SER A 150 15.32 -11.43 3.80
N LEU A 151 16.19 -12.09 3.03
CA LEU A 151 16.09 -13.54 2.73
C LEU A 151 16.06 -14.46 3.96
N VAL A 152 16.51 -13.99 5.12
CA VAL A 152 16.48 -14.76 6.38
C VAL A 152 15.16 -14.54 7.16
N SER A 153 14.39 -13.52 6.80
CA SER A 153 13.20 -13.05 7.52
C SER A 153 11.88 -13.23 6.76
N ILE A 154 11.94 -13.63 5.49
CA ILE A 154 10.81 -13.94 4.61
C ILE A 154 10.53 -15.44 4.64
#